data_AF-A0A7J4MMA2-F1
#
_entry.id   AF-A0A7J4MMA2-F1
#
_cell.length_a   1.000
_cell.length_b   1.000
_cell.length_c   1.000
_cell.angle_alpha   90.00
_cell.angle_beta   90.00
_cell.angle_gamma   90.00
#
_symmetry.space_group_name_H-M   'P 1'
#
loop_
_entity.id
_entity.type
_entity.pdbx_description
1 polymer ?
#
loop_
_entity_poly.entity_id
_entity_poly.type
_entity_poly.pdbx_seq_one_letter_code
_entity_poly.pdbx_strand_id
1 'polypeptide(L)'
;MSGSFKQFGIKLAYEQLEKRGDKLQIFDGLIDWSRFQTLFFRRGGKGRPSYNPIMMFKVLILQHLYGIADEEVEYQIVDRISFQRFLGFPENIPDHTTIWRFREYLSENNLHDVLWNELNRQIQDKGIQYSKGVIQDASFITANPGKTNTRIK
;
A
#
# COMPACT_ATOMS: atom_id res chain seq x y z
N MET A 1 -7.93 -8.35 18.04
CA MET A 1 -6.45 -8.32 18.06
C MET A 1 -5.96 -8.37 16.62
N SER A 2 -5.89 -7.20 15.95
CA SER A 2 -5.50 -7.07 14.54
C SER A 2 -3.98 -6.91 14.45
N GLY A 3 -3.26 -8.03 14.52
CA GLY A 3 -1.81 -8.06 14.43
C GLY A 3 -1.38 -9.21 13.56
N SER A 4 -1.28 -9.00 12.24
CA SER A 4 -0.89 -10.13 11.38
C SER A 4 -0.20 -9.80 10.05
N PHE A 5 -0.40 -8.63 9.44
CA PHE A 5 0.38 -8.23 8.25
C PHE A 5 1.50 -7.22 8.59
N LYS A 6 1.14 -6.11 9.26
CA LYS A 6 2.06 -5.03 9.66
C LYS A 6 3.29 -5.52 10.42
N GLN A 7 3.08 -6.35 11.45
CA GLN A 7 4.17 -6.90 12.27
C GLN A 7 5.06 -7.83 11.44
N PHE A 8 4.49 -8.48 10.44
CA PHE A 8 5.07 -9.65 9.82
C PHE A 8 5.97 -9.30 8.62
N GLY A 9 5.51 -8.45 7.70
CA GLY A 9 6.36 -7.95 6.61
C GLY A 9 7.62 -7.26 7.15
N ILE A 10 7.45 -6.51 8.25
CA ILE A 10 8.56 -5.89 8.97
C ILE A 10 9.43 -6.94 9.68
N LYS A 11 8.85 -7.97 10.32
CA LYS A 11 9.61 -9.07 10.98
C LYS A 11 10.52 -9.81 9.99
N LEU A 12 10.08 -10.07 8.77
CA LEU A 12 10.94 -10.67 7.74
C LEU A 12 12.13 -9.79 7.41
N ALA A 13 11.86 -8.49 7.22
CA ALA A 13 12.92 -7.53 7.00
C ALA A 13 13.88 -7.46 8.20
N TYR A 14 13.45 -7.79 9.42
CA TYR A 14 14.31 -7.93 10.59
C TYR A 14 15.11 -9.24 10.62
N GLU A 15 14.50 -10.38 10.31
CA GLU A 15 15.17 -11.70 10.29
C GLU A 15 16.30 -11.74 9.26
N GLN A 16 16.13 -11.04 8.14
CA GLN A 16 17.17 -10.88 7.13
C GLN A 16 18.31 -9.93 7.57
N LEU A 17 18.18 -9.26 8.71
CA LEU A 17 18.90 -8.03 9.01
C LEU A 17 19.32 -7.90 10.47
N GLU A 18 19.87 -8.96 11.07
CA GLU A 18 20.42 -8.90 12.43
C GLU A 18 21.43 -7.75 12.67
N LYS A 19 21.87 -6.97 11.67
CA LYS A 19 22.73 -5.78 11.84
C LYS A 19 22.39 -4.59 10.89
N ARG A 20 21.75 -3.55 11.44
CA ARG A 20 21.83 -2.11 11.02
C ARG A 20 21.49 -1.73 9.56
N GLY A 21 20.37 -2.19 9.00
CA GLY A 21 19.94 -1.81 7.64
C GLY A 21 18.55 -1.18 7.56
N ASP A 22 18.26 -0.55 6.42
CA ASP A 22 16.97 0.06 6.12
C ASP A 22 15.91 -1.02 5.79
N LYS A 23 15.00 -1.26 6.73
CA LYS A 23 13.99 -2.33 6.67
C LYS A 23 13.08 -2.19 5.46
N LEU A 24 12.75 -0.95 5.07
CA LEU A 24 11.89 -0.70 3.92
C LEU A 24 12.60 -1.02 2.61
N GLN A 25 13.90 -0.74 2.53
CA GLN A 25 14.68 -1.11 1.34
C GLN A 25 14.78 -2.63 1.18
N ILE A 26 14.85 -3.37 2.29
CA ILE A 26 14.83 -4.84 2.24
C ILE A 26 13.46 -5.32 1.81
N PHE A 27 12.40 -4.83 2.46
CA PHE A 27 11.04 -5.15 2.04
C PHE A 27 10.85 -4.87 0.55
N ASP A 28 11.33 -3.73 0.04
CA ASP A 28 11.30 -3.37 -1.37
C ASP A 28 12.01 -4.39 -2.26
N GLY A 29 13.23 -4.82 -1.88
CA GLY A 29 13.99 -5.83 -2.61
C GLY A 29 13.40 -7.24 -2.50
N LEU A 30 12.52 -7.49 -1.53
CA LEU A 30 11.81 -8.75 -1.41
C LEU A 30 10.59 -8.83 -2.36
N ILE A 31 10.10 -7.73 -2.90
CA ILE A 31 8.90 -7.77 -3.73
C ILE A 31 9.29 -7.72 -5.22
N ASP A 32 8.76 -8.66 -6.00
CA ASP A 32 8.82 -8.63 -7.46
C ASP A 32 7.76 -7.64 -8.00
N TRP A 33 8.17 -6.38 -8.10
CA TRP A 33 7.33 -5.27 -8.59
C TRP A 33 6.91 -5.42 -10.06
N SER A 34 7.60 -6.24 -10.85
CA SER A 34 7.25 -6.48 -12.27
C SER A 34 5.89 -7.19 -12.43
N ARG A 35 5.52 -8.01 -11.44
CA ARG A 35 4.20 -8.66 -11.37
C ARG A 35 3.09 -7.63 -11.21
N PHE A 36 3.30 -6.63 -10.36
CA PHE A 36 2.34 -5.55 -10.14
C PHE A 36 2.20 -4.68 -11.40
N GLN A 37 3.30 -4.37 -12.09
CA GLN A 37 3.23 -3.69 -13.40
C GLN A 37 2.35 -4.45 -14.39
N THR A 38 2.51 -5.77 -14.46
CA THR A 38 1.72 -6.62 -15.33
C THR A 38 0.23 -6.63 -14.92
N LEU A 39 -0.07 -6.66 -13.63
CA LEU A 39 -1.44 -6.58 -13.12
C LEU A 39 -2.10 -5.25 -13.48
N PHE A 40 -1.39 -4.13 -13.28
CA PHE A 40 -1.87 -2.80 -13.69
C PHE A 40 -2.07 -2.69 -15.20
N PHE A 41 -1.18 -3.27 -16.00
CA PHE A 41 -1.31 -3.24 -17.47
C PHE A 41 -2.50 -4.08 -17.97
N ARG A 42 -2.70 -5.28 -17.41
CA ARG A 42 -3.75 -6.22 -17.89
C ARG A 42 -5.15 -5.86 -17.42
N ARG A 43 -5.27 -5.26 -16.24
CA ARG A 43 -6.55 -5.01 -15.57
C ARG A 43 -6.81 -3.53 -15.29
N GLY A 44 -5.86 -2.66 -15.61
CA GLY A 44 -6.10 -1.22 -15.59
C GLY A 44 -7.05 -0.82 -16.72
N GLY A 45 -8.03 0.03 -16.39
CA GLY A 45 -8.97 0.58 -17.36
C GLY A 45 -8.32 1.48 -18.41
N LYS A 46 -9.13 2.06 -19.29
CA LYS A 46 -8.66 3.03 -20.29
C LYS A 46 -8.27 4.34 -19.60
N GLY A 47 -6.97 4.58 -19.53
CA GLY A 47 -6.38 5.83 -19.03
C GLY A 47 -5.13 5.52 -18.22
N ARG A 48 -3.97 6.01 -18.66
CA ARG A 48 -2.75 5.92 -17.85
C ARG A 48 -2.97 6.81 -16.62
N PRO A 49 -2.92 6.28 -15.38
CA PRO A 49 -3.01 7.12 -14.20
C PRO A 49 -1.92 8.21 -14.26
N SER A 50 -2.23 9.44 -13.86
CA SER A 50 -1.26 10.55 -13.86
C SER A 50 -0.02 10.27 -13.02
N TYR A 51 -0.13 9.31 -12.09
CA TYR A 51 0.94 8.86 -11.21
C TYR A 51 1.39 7.45 -11.56
N ASN A 52 2.64 7.12 -11.23
CA ASN A 52 3.14 5.76 -11.34
C ASN A 52 2.33 4.84 -10.40
N PRO A 53 1.58 3.85 -10.93
CA PRO A 53 0.69 3.03 -10.10
C PRO A 53 1.45 2.15 -9.08
N ILE A 54 2.71 1.81 -9.35
CA ILE A 54 3.56 1.11 -8.37
C ILE A 54 3.87 2.03 -7.19
N MET A 55 4.24 3.28 -7.47
CA MET A 55 4.56 4.25 -6.41
C MET A 55 3.32 4.50 -5.54
N MET A 56 2.16 4.69 -6.16
CA MET A 56 0.90 4.84 -5.43
C MET A 56 0.55 3.61 -4.60
N PHE A 57 0.76 2.40 -5.13
CA PHE A 57 0.55 1.17 -4.36
C PHE A 57 1.54 1.05 -3.19
N LYS A 58 2.80 1.46 -3.36
CA LYS A 58 3.78 1.55 -2.28
C LYS A 58 3.36 2.55 -1.19
N VAL A 59 2.72 3.66 -1.55
CA VAL A 59 2.12 4.58 -0.56
C VAL A 59 1.05 3.88 0.26
N LEU A 60 0.16 3.10 -0.38
CA LEU A 60 -0.85 2.32 0.34
C LEU A 60 -0.22 1.29 1.29
N ILE A 61 0.88 0.65 0.86
CA ILE A 61 1.66 -0.26 1.71
C ILE A 61 2.24 0.49 2.92
N LEU A 62 2.81 1.68 2.74
CA LEU A 62 3.31 2.50 3.85
C LEU A 62 2.21 2.83 4.85
N GLN A 63 1.04 3.25 4.37
CA GLN A 63 -0.11 3.54 5.24
C GLN A 63 -0.52 2.32 6.05
N HIS A 64 -0.58 1.15 5.41
CA HIS A 64 -0.93 -0.09 6.10
C HIS A 64 0.16 -0.56 7.08
N LEU A 65 1.44 -0.52 6.69
CA LEU A 65 2.58 -0.94 7.52
C LEU A 65 2.81 -0.03 8.73
N TYR A 66 2.50 1.27 8.63
CA TYR A 66 2.74 2.20 9.73
C TYR A 66 1.47 2.66 10.42
N GLY A 67 0.29 2.34 9.87
CA GLY A 67 -1.00 2.80 10.39
C GLY A 67 -1.18 4.30 10.22
N ILE A 68 -0.76 4.83 9.07
CA ILE A 68 -0.78 6.27 8.79
C ILE A 68 -2.12 6.63 8.15
N ALA A 69 -2.76 7.69 8.66
CA ALA A 69 -3.99 8.22 8.08
C ALA A 69 -3.73 8.85 6.70
N ASP A 70 -4.76 8.92 5.85
CA ASP A 70 -4.65 9.54 4.52
C ASP A 70 -4.24 11.02 4.60
N GLU A 71 -4.58 11.73 5.68
CA GLU A 71 -4.23 13.14 5.90
C GLU A 71 -2.77 13.36 6.34
N GLU A 72 -2.16 12.34 6.97
CA GLU A 72 -0.80 12.44 7.52
C GLU A 72 0.27 11.88 6.57
N VAL A 73 -0.13 11.08 5.60
CA VAL A 73 0.81 10.33 4.75
C VAL A 73 1.75 11.24 3.95
N GLU A 74 1.26 12.36 3.44
CA GLU A 74 2.08 13.35 2.73
C GLU A 74 3.19 13.88 3.64
N TYR A 75 2.82 14.36 4.83
CA TYR A 75 3.76 14.85 5.83
C TYR A 75 4.78 13.79 6.24
N GLN A 76 4.34 12.55 6.47
CA GLN A 76 5.24 11.45 6.84
C GLN A 76 6.20 11.06 5.70
N ILE A 77 5.78 11.16 4.44
CA ILE A 77 6.68 10.93 3.29
C ILE A 77 7.71 12.06 3.17
N VAL A 78 7.32 13.32 3.39
CA VAL A 78 8.26 14.46 3.39
C VAL A 78 9.30 14.31 4.51
N ASP A 79 8.87 13.97 5.71
CA ASP A 79 9.71 13.95 6.92
C ASP A 79 10.69 12.75 6.94
N ARG A 80 10.33 11.62 6.35
CA ARG A 80 11.09 10.37 6.47
C ARG A 80 11.82 9.99 5.19
N ILE A 81 13.14 10.13 5.23
CA ILE A 81 14.04 9.71 4.12
C ILE A 81 13.84 8.24 3.74
N SER A 82 13.59 7.35 4.72
CA SER A 82 13.32 5.94 4.43
C SER A 82 12.04 5.72 3.62
N PHE A 83 11.03 6.57 3.77
CA PHE A 83 9.80 6.50 2.99
C PHE A 83 10.05 7.02 1.58
N GLN A 84 10.72 8.16 1.43
CA GLN A 84 11.10 8.67 0.11
C GLN A 84 11.95 7.65 -0.66
N ARG A 85 12.93 7.03 0.01
CA ARG A 85 13.74 5.98 -0.58
C ARG A 85 12.92 4.78 -1.03
N PHE A 86 12.00 4.30 -0.19
CA PHE A 86 11.09 3.20 -0.54
C PHE A 86 10.23 3.53 -1.78
N LEU A 87 9.79 4.77 -1.89
CA LEU A 87 9.02 5.28 -3.04
C LEU A 87 9.88 5.59 -4.28
N GLY A 88 11.21 5.51 -4.16
CA GLY A 88 12.15 5.80 -5.26
C GLY A 88 12.41 7.29 -5.50
N PHE A 89 12.37 8.10 -4.44
CA PHE A 89 12.54 9.55 -4.46
C PHE A 89 11.59 10.23 -5.47
N PRO A 90 10.27 10.16 -5.25
CA PRO A 90 9.32 10.76 -6.17
C PRO A 90 9.50 12.28 -6.24
N GLU A 91 9.49 12.84 -7.45
CA GLU A 91 9.55 14.30 -7.66
C GLU A 91 8.34 15.03 -7.05
N ASN A 92 7.17 14.36 -7.06
CA ASN A 92 5.93 14.88 -6.49
C ASN A 92 5.34 13.86 -5.53
N ILE A 93 5.10 14.29 -4.29
CA ILE A 93 4.45 13.48 -3.26
C ILE A 93 2.93 13.59 -3.47
N PRO A 94 2.20 12.47 -3.54
CA PRO A 94 0.76 12.51 -3.71
C PRO A 94 0.10 13.05 -2.44
N ASP A 95 -0.81 13.99 -2.61
CA ASP A 95 -1.66 14.49 -1.54
C ASP A 95 -2.77 13.47 -1.19
N HIS A 96 -3.50 13.74 -0.11
CA HIS A 96 -4.66 12.94 0.31
C HIS A 96 -5.65 12.70 -0.85
N THR A 97 -5.94 13.73 -1.66
CA THR A 97 -6.95 13.63 -2.72
C THR A 97 -6.51 12.69 -3.84
N THR A 98 -5.22 12.70 -4.18
CA THR A 98 -4.62 11.80 -5.16
C THR A 98 -4.64 10.35 -4.69
N ILE A 99 -4.36 10.12 -3.42
CA ILE A 99 -4.40 8.78 -2.81
C ILE A 99 -5.83 8.25 -2.81
N TRP A 100 -6.81 9.08 -2.45
CA TRP A 100 -8.23 8.72 -2.49
C TRP A 100 -8.68 8.33 -3.91
N ARG A 101 -8.36 9.15 -4.92
CA ARG A 101 -8.67 8.84 -6.34
C ARG A 101 -8.03 7.54 -6.80
N PHE A 102 -6.82 7.24 -6.33
CA PHE A 102 -6.16 5.99 -6.65
C PHE A 102 -6.88 4.79 -6.04
N ARG A 103 -7.38 4.89 -4.80
CA ARG A 103 -8.20 3.83 -4.19
C ARG A 103 -9.50 3.61 -4.96
N GLU A 104 -10.16 4.69 -5.40
CA GLU A 104 -11.35 4.61 -6.24
C GLU A 104 -11.06 3.88 -7.55
N TYR A 105 -9.98 4.26 -8.24
CA TYR A 105 -9.50 3.55 -9.44
C TYR A 105 -9.24 2.06 -9.18
N LEU A 106 -8.62 1.69 -8.05
CA LEU A 106 -8.42 0.28 -7.71
C LEU A 106 -9.74 -0.46 -7.50
N SER A 107 -10.72 0.19 -6.87
CA SER A 107 -12.05 -0.37 -6.62
C SER A 107 -12.81 -0.60 -7.92
N GLU A 108 -12.90 0.43 -8.77
CA GLU A 108 -13.60 0.36 -10.06
C GLU A 108 -13.05 -0.74 -10.98
N ASN A 109 -11.76 -1.02 -10.90
CA ASN A 109 -11.08 -2.02 -11.73
C ASN A 109 -10.92 -3.38 -11.03
N ASN A 110 -11.52 -3.58 -9.85
CA ASN A 110 -11.37 -4.80 -9.03
C ASN A 110 -9.88 -5.19 -8.82
N LEU A 111 -9.01 -4.20 -8.66
CA LEU A 111 -7.57 -4.36 -8.55
C LEU A 111 -7.11 -4.44 -7.09
N HIS A 112 -7.87 -3.88 -6.15
CA HIS A 112 -7.48 -3.81 -4.75
C HIS A 112 -7.06 -5.18 -4.19
N ASP A 113 -8.00 -6.13 -4.15
CA ASP A 113 -7.75 -7.45 -3.57
C ASP A 113 -6.72 -8.25 -4.37
N VAL A 114 -6.65 -8.02 -5.68
CA VAL A 114 -5.70 -8.69 -6.58
C VAL A 114 -4.27 -8.31 -6.23
N LEU A 115 -4.02 -7.02 -6.03
CA LEU A 115 -2.69 -6.52 -5.68
C LEU A 115 -2.29 -6.95 -4.27
N TRP A 116 -3.20 -6.84 -3.29
CA TRP A 116 -2.92 -7.28 -1.93
C TRP A 116 -2.71 -8.80 -1.83
N ASN A 117 -3.47 -9.60 -2.57
CA ASN A 117 -3.28 -11.05 -2.63
C ASN A 117 -1.94 -11.42 -3.28
N GLU A 118 -1.53 -10.72 -4.34
CA GLU A 118 -0.21 -10.94 -4.96
C GLU A 118 0.92 -10.57 -3.99
N LEU A 119 0.80 -9.44 -3.29
CA LEU A 119 1.77 -9.04 -2.26
C LEU A 119 1.89 -10.10 -1.16
N ASN A 120 0.74 -10.58 -0.67
CA ASN A 120 0.69 -11.65 0.33
C ASN A 120 1.29 -12.96 -0.21
N ARG A 121 1.01 -13.34 -1.45
CA ARG A 121 1.56 -14.53 -2.09
C ARG A 121 3.08 -14.48 -2.18
N GLN A 122 3.64 -13.35 -2.64
CA GLN A 122 5.09 -13.19 -2.73
C GLN A 122 5.78 -13.21 -1.36
N ILE A 123 5.12 -12.64 -0.35
CA ILE A 123 5.56 -12.76 1.04
C ILE A 123 5.53 -14.24 1.45
N GLN A 124 4.40 -14.93 1.29
CA GLN A 124 4.22 -16.36 1.63
C GLN A 124 5.28 -17.28 0.99
N ASP A 125 5.54 -17.10 -0.30
CA ASP A 125 6.50 -17.90 -1.09
C ASP A 125 7.94 -17.85 -0.54
N LYS A 126 8.28 -16.83 0.26
CA LYS A 126 9.61 -16.66 0.86
C LYS A 126 9.82 -17.46 2.15
N GLY A 127 9.01 -18.49 2.38
CA GLY A 127 9.14 -19.42 3.52
C GLY A 127 8.24 -19.09 4.70
N ILE A 128 7.06 -18.55 4.41
CA ILE A 128 6.18 -17.94 5.40
C ILE A 128 4.89 -18.74 5.45
N GLN A 129 4.82 -19.65 6.40
CA GLN A 129 3.58 -20.31 6.77
C GLN A 129 2.89 -19.51 7.88
N TYR A 130 1.77 -18.87 7.57
CA TYR A 130 0.83 -18.40 8.59
C TYR A 130 -0.54 -19.07 8.41
N SER A 131 -1.16 -19.33 9.56
CA SER A 131 -2.50 -19.89 9.67
C SER A 131 -3.53 -19.04 8.91
N LYS A 132 -4.46 -19.76 8.28
CA LYS A 132 -5.44 -19.43 7.25
C LYS A 132 -6.42 -18.26 7.53
N GLY A 133 -6.20 -17.42 8.55
CA GLY A 133 -7.21 -16.51 9.12
C GLY A 133 -7.02 -15.00 8.90
N VAL A 134 -6.02 -14.57 8.13
CA VAL A 134 -5.63 -13.14 8.01
C VAL A 134 -6.19 -12.47 6.75
N ILE A 135 -6.71 -13.28 5.83
CA ILE A 135 -7.09 -12.86 4.47
C ILE A 135 -8.35 -11.98 4.44
N GLN A 136 -8.99 -11.73 5.58
CA GLN A 136 -10.31 -11.06 5.64
C GLN A 136 -10.32 -9.58 6.07
N ASP A 137 -9.23 -9.02 6.61
CA ASP A 137 -9.29 -7.69 7.26
C ASP A 137 -8.73 -6.54 6.41
N ALA A 138 -8.66 -6.71 5.08
CA ALA A 138 -8.43 -5.61 4.13
C ALA A 138 -9.74 -5.09 3.51
N SER A 139 -10.89 -5.50 4.07
CA SER A 139 -12.21 -5.09 3.63
C SER A 139 -12.69 -3.86 4.41
N PHE A 140 -12.81 -2.74 3.69
CA PHE A 140 -13.63 -1.54 4.01
C PHE A 140 -13.19 -0.65 5.18
N ILE A 141 -12.45 0.41 4.86
CA ILE A 141 -12.91 1.74 5.30
C ILE A 141 -13.72 2.29 4.13
N THR A 142 -15.01 1.97 4.10
CA THR A 142 -15.99 2.76 3.36
C THR A 142 -15.95 4.14 3.99
N ALA A 143 -15.22 5.08 3.38
CA ALA A 143 -15.42 6.48 3.68
C ALA A 143 -16.91 6.75 3.41
N ASN A 144 -17.66 7.05 4.47
CA ASN A 144 -19.05 7.46 4.35
C ASN A 144 -19.10 8.63 3.36
N PRO A 145 -19.87 8.56 2.25
CA PRO A 145 -20.12 9.75 1.45
C PRO A 145 -20.84 10.76 2.34
N GLY A 146 -20.27 11.96 2.41
CA GLY A 146 -20.68 13.03 3.31
C GLY A 146 -22.19 13.26 3.30
N LYS A 147 -22.80 13.28 4.49
CA LYS A 147 -24.15 13.81 4.64
C LYS A 147 -24.07 15.34 4.51
N THR A 148 -24.39 15.83 3.32
CA THR A 148 -24.78 17.23 3.12
C THR A 148 -26.00 17.51 4.00
N ASN A 149 -25.80 18.29 5.06
CA ASN A 149 -26.92 18.72 5.90
C ASN A 149 -27.45 20.04 5.36
N THR A 150 -28.37 19.94 4.41
CA THR A 150 -29.18 21.07 3.94
C THR A 150 -30.13 21.47 5.07
N ARG A 151 -29.79 22.51 5.83
CA ARG A 151 -30.74 23.18 6.73
C ARG A 151 -31.65 24.07 5.89
N ILE A 152 -32.89 23.63 5.70
CA ILE A 152 -34.03 24.52 5.41
C ILE A 152 -35.01 24.34 6.58
N LYS A 153 -35.07 25.35 7.44
CA LYS A 153 -36.29 25.93 8.03
C LYS A 153 -35.91 27.14 8.86
#